data_AF-A0AA38J1A9-F1
#
_entry.id   AF-A0AA38J1A9-F1
#
_cell.length_a   1.000
_cell.length_b   1.000
_cell.length_c   1.000
_cell.angle_alpha   90.00
_cell.angle_beta   90.00
_cell.angle_gamma   90.00
#
_symmetry.space_group_name_H-M   'P 1'
#
loop_
_entity.id
_entity.type
_entity.pdbx_description
1 polymer ?
#
loop_
_entity_poly.entity_id
_entity_poly.type
_entity_poly.pdbx_seq_one_letter_code
_entity_poly.pdbx_strand_id
1 'polypeptide(L)'
;MSTHLSPPLGKPLLDSHYESSERASRRRPGLDTNEYAAVKILTAEATLDVEHGHVHALEFLKDIAQRAQTSDDEGLDYLAILLDDFTVTGPSGKRHLCMVRHLYTVRNVIFMALHGLAYLHSLNIIHTDFKLDDILFADTLYPDDRELERYLLANPVEMEEDGSPKSQPIPHKWTYDTSAFEAELISLLCLGHQIYSGRSSTSSPSVVDT
;
A
#
# COMPACT_ATOMS: atom_id res chain seq x y z
N MET A 1 -44.41 -33.81 -46.51
CA MET A 1 -43.55 -34.76 -45.78
C MET A 1 -42.32 -34.00 -45.29
N SER A 2 -42.07 -34.11 -43.99
CA SER A 2 -40.83 -33.82 -43.27
C SER A 2 -40.21 -32.42 -43.33
N THR A 3 -40.47 -31.72 -42.23
CA THR A 3 -39.62 -30.73 -41.56
C THR A 3 -38.19 -31.23 -41.33
N HIS A 4 -37.20 -30.35 -41.52
CA HIS A 4 -35.99 -30.34 -40.69
C HIS A 4 -35.54 -28.88 -40.52
N LEU A 5 -35.89 -28.35 -39.35
CA LEU A 5 -35.36 -27.11 -38.78
C LEU A 5 -34.09 -27.47 -38.00
N SER A 6 -32.99 -26.77 -38.29
CA SER A 6 -31.82 -26.72 -37.41
C SER A 6 -31.82 -25.37 -36.69
N PRO A 7 -31.66 -25.32 -35.36
CA PRO A 7 -31.61 -24.07 -34.61
C PRO A 7 -30.20 -23.47 -34.62
N PRO A 8 -30.03 -22.13 -34.60
CA PRO A 8 -28.76 -21.53 -34.22
C PRO A 8 -28.63 -21.57 -32.68
N LEU A 9 -27.52 -22.13 -32.22
CA LEU A 9 -27.10 -22.12 -30.82
C LEU A 9 -26.87 -20.67 -30.35
N GLY A 10 -27.64 -20.26 -29.33
CA GLY A 10 -27.25 -19.18 -28.40
C GLY A 10 -26.02 -19.62 -27.60
N LYS A 11 -25.14 -18.73 -27.15
CA LYS A 11 -25.25 -17.74 -26.05
C LYS A 11 -23.85 -17.09 -25.91
N PRO A 12 -23.59 -16.14 -24.99
CA PRO A 12 -24.43 -15.09 -24.43
C PRO A 12 -23.83 -13.69 -24.67
N LEU A 13 -24.71 -12.70 -24.77
CA LEU A 13 -24.39 -11.29 -24.53
C LEU A 13 -24.00 -11.19 -23.05
N LEU A 14 -22.73 -10.92 -22.75
CA LEU A 14 -22.34 -10.48 -21.41
C LEU A 14 -22.68 -9.00 -21.36
N ASP A 15 -23.84 -8.70 -20.78
CA ASP A 15 -24.23 -7.35 -20.41
C ASP A 15 -23.16 -6.78 -19.46
N SER A 16 -22.33 -5.88 -19.98
CA SER A 16 -21.50 -4.99 -19.20
C SER A 16 -22.39 -3.88 -18.61
N HIS A 17 -23.39 -4.27 -17.82
CA HIS A 17 -24.05 -3.40 -16.87
C HIS A 17 -23.53 -3.77 -15.48
N TYR A 18 -22.27 -3.41 -15.22
CA TYR A 18 -21.85 -3.06 -13.86
C TYR A 18 -21.95 -1.54 -13.75
N GLU A 19 -23.18 -1.04 -13.94
CA GLU A 19 -23.56 0.30 -13.54
C GLU A 19 -23.42 0.38 -12.02
N SER A 20 -22.31 0.96 -11.57
CA SER A 20 -22.30 2.28 -10.92
C SER A 20 -23.47 2.63 -9.97
N SER A 21 -24.05 1.67 -9.26
CA SER A 21 -25.24 1.86 -8.42
C SER A 21 -24.95 1.92 -6.91
N GLU A 22 -23.75 2.34 -6.50
CA GLU A 22 -23.45 2.70 -5.09
C GLU A 22 -22.62 4.00 -4.97
N ARG A 23 -22.76 4.96 -5.90
CA ARG A 23 -22.19 6.31 -5.75
C ARG A 23 -23.13 7.33 -5.09
N ALA A 24 -24.22 6.86 -4.48
CA ALA A 24 -25.21 7.71 -3.80
C ALA A 24 -25.34 7.35 -2.31
N SER A 25 -24.27 7.57 -1.52
CA SER A 25 -24.35 7.88 -0.07
C SER A 25 -22.94 8.14 0.52
N ARG A 26 -22.17 9.09 -0.03
CA ARG A 26 -20.87 9.46 0.56
C ARG A 26 -21.02 10.69 1.45
N ARG A 27 -21.22 10.46 2.76
CA ARG A 27 -21.07 11.48 3.80
C ARG A 27 -19.60 11.95 3.81
N ARG A 28 -19.37 13.25 3.60
CA ARG A 28 -18.15 13.99 3.99
C ARG A 28 -18.51 14.88 5.21
N PRO A 29 -17.55 15.52 5.89
CA PRO A 29 -16.54 14.98 6.79
C PRO A 29 -17.00 15.06 8.26
N GLY A 30 -16.94 13.91 8.92
CA GLY A 30 -16.92 13.73 10.35
C GLY A 30 -16.41 12.32 10.53
N LEU A 31 -15.44 12.09 11.42
CA LEU A 31 -15.00 10.74 11.74
C LEU A 31 -16.24 9.94 12.13
N ASP A 32 -16.63 8.96 11.31
CA ASP A 32 -17.53 7.92 11.77
C ASP A 32 -16.84 7.32 13.00
N THR A 33 -17.60 7.06 14.07
CA THR A 33 -17.04 6.72 15.40
C THR A 33 -16.18 5.45 15.43
N ASN A 34 -16.05 4.75 14.30
CA ASN A 34 -15.28 3.53 14.11
C ASN A 34 -14.11 3.66 13.11
N GLU A 35 -13.79 4.86 12.61
CA GLU A 35 -12.67 5.03 11.68
C GLU A 35 -11.36 5.29 12.44
N TYR A 36 -10.32 4.51 12.11
CA TYR A 36 -8.98 4.71 12.64
C TYR A 36 -8.31 5.90 11.96
N ALA A 37 -7.69 6.77 12.76
CA ALA A 37 -6.92 7.91 12.28
C ALA A 37 -5.47 7.87 12.78
N ALA A 38 -4.57 8.48 12.02
CA ALA A 38 -3.19 8.71 12.41
C ALA A 38 -3.05 10.12 13.01
N VAL A 39 -2.37 10.23 14.14
CA VAL A 39 -2.05 11.52 14.77
C VAL A 39 -0.56 11.78 14.67
N LYS A 40 -0.17 12.85 13.96
CA LYS A 40 1.21 13.35 13.96
C LYS A 40 1.34 14.43 15.02
N ILE A 41 2.11 14.15 16.07
CA ILE A 41 2.41 15.08 17.16
C ILE A 41 3.75 15.75 16.86
N LEU A 42 3.78 17.08 16.75
CA LEU A 42 5.00 17.83 16.53
C LEU A 42 5.78 18.06 17.82
N THR A 43 7.10 18.24 17.70
CA THR A 43 7.90 18.79 18.80
C THR A 43 7.44 20.22 19.12
N ALA A 44 7.78 20.72 20.30
CA ALA A 44 7.41 22.07 20.70
C ALA A 44 8.09 23.12 19.79
N GLU A 45 9.33 22.86 19.40
CA GLU A 45 10.11 23.72 18.50
C GLU A 45 9.46 23.76 17.10
N ALA A 46 9.09 22.60 16.54
CA ALA A 46 8.38 22.55 15.26
C ALA A 46 6.98 23.18 15.32
N THR A 47 6.34 23.13 16.48
CA THR A 47 5.05 23.83 16.71
C THR A 47 5.24 25.34 16.62
N LEU A 48 6.28 25.89 17.25
CA LEU A 48 6.61 27.30 17.16
C LEU A 48 6.96 27.72 15.73
N ASP A 49 7.66 26.89 14.96
CA ASP A 49 7.95 27.19 13.56
C ASP A 49 6.69 27.31 12.70
N VAL A 50 5.66 26.49 12.97
CA VAL A 50 4.35 26.62 12.33
C VAL A 50 3.63 27.89 12.80
N GLU A 51 3.63 28.18 14.10
CA GLU A 51 2.96 29.36 14.66
C GLU A 51 3.58 30.70 14.17
N HIS A 52 4.89 30.74 13.96
CA HIS A 52 5.59 31.90 13.40
C HIS A 52 5.53 31.97 11.87
N GLY A 53 4.92 30.99 11.19
CA GLY A 53 4.84 30.95 9.73
C GLY A 53 6.16 30.65 9.05
N HIS A 54 7.12 30.02 9.73
CA HIS A 54 8.33 29.48 9.08
C HIS A 54 8.04 28.18 8.32
N VAL A 55 6.97 27.47 8.71
CA VAL A 55 6.53 26.22 8.08
C VAL A 55 5.04 26.29 7.75
N HIS A 56 4.71 26.19 6.46
CA HIS A 56 3.34 26.30 5.94
C HIS A 56 2.60 24.96 5.81
N ALA A 57 3.14 23.87 6.37
CA ALA A 57 2.57 22.53 6.20
C ALA A 57 1.12 22.42 6.70
N LEU A 58 0.78 23.05 7.84
CA LEU A 58 -0.58 23.04 8.36
C LEU A 58 -1.54 23.84 7.46
N GLU A 59 -1.11 24.98 6.95
CA GLU A 59 -1.89 25.83 6.05
C GLU A 59 -2.24 25.09 4.75
N PHE A 60 -1.25 24.48 4.10
CA PHE A 60 -1.48 23.68 2.88
C PHE A 60 -2.45 22.51 3.12
N LEU A 61 -2.34 21.85 4.27
CA LEU A 61 -3.22 20.74 4.62
C LEU A 61 -4.66 21.19 4.89
N LYS A 62 -4.85 22.37 5.48
CA LYS A 62 -6.18 23.00 5.64
C LYS A 62 -6.78 23.37 4.29
N ASP A 63 -6.00 23.95 3.40
CA ASP A 63 -6.43 24.30 2.05
C ASP A 63 -6.82 23.05 1.25
N ILE A 64 -6.02 21.99 1.30
CA ILE A 64 -6.33 20.71 0.66
C ILE A 64 -7.62 20.12 1.24
N ALA A 65 -7.76 20.08 2.57
CA ALA A 65 -8.97 19.56 3.21
C ALA A 65 -10.22 20.37 2.84
N GLN A 66 -10.12 21.70 2.74
CA GLN A 66 -11.21 22.55 2.30
C GLN A 66 -11.59 22.30 0.83
N ARG A 67 -10.60 22.14 -0.06
CA ARG A 67 -10.85 21.79 -1.47
C ARG A 67 -11.46 20.40 -1.61
N ALA A 68 -11.00 19.44 -0.81
CA ALA A 68 -11.57 18.09 -0.73
C ALA A 68 -13.02 18.05 -0.21
N GLN A 69 -13.57 19.15 0.29
CA GLN A 69 -15.00 19.25 0.60
C GLN A 69 -15.85 19.79 -0.55
N THR A 70 -15.25 20.62 -1.42
CA THR A 70 -15.98 21.38 -2.44
C THR A 70 -15.74 20.90 -3.87
N SER A 71 -14.68 20.13 -4.09
CA SER A 71 -14.29 19.58 -5.39
C SER A 71 -14.53 18.07 -5.47
N ASP A 72 -14.73 17.58 -6.69
CA ASP A 72 -14.75 16.15 -7.06
C ASP A 72 -13.56 15.80 -7.94
N ASP A 73 -12.47 16.57 -7.80
CA ASP A 73 -11.21 16.31 -8.48
C ASP A 73 -10.61 15.00 -7.96
N GLU A 74 -10.47 14.02 -8.84
CA GLU A 74 -9.86 12.72 -8.55
C GLU A 74 -8.46 12.87 -7.96
N GLY A 75 -7.74 13.96 -8.28
CA GLY A 75 -6.44 14.30 -7.70
C GLY A 75 -6.44 14.41 -6.17
N LEU A 76 -7.58 14.74 -5.55
CA LEU A 76 -7.69 14.95 -4.10
C LEU A 76 -7.72 13.64 -3.30
N ASP A 77 -8.16 12.54 -3.91
CA ASP A 77 -8.16 11.21 -3.29
C ASP A 77 -6.73 10.72 -2.97
N TYR A 78 -5.73 11.29 -3.64
CA TYR A 78 -4.32 10.96 -3.50
C TYR A 78 -3.55 11.90 -2.55
N LEU A 79 -4.18 12.96 -2.05
CA LEU A 79 -3.53 13.91 -1.14
C LEU A 79 -3.80 13.55 0.32
N ALA A 80 -2.83 13.86 1.19
CA ALA A 80 -3.02 13.71 2.62
C ALA A 80 -4.08 14.70 3.10
N ILE A 81 -5.29 14.21 3.39
CA ILE A 81 -6.37 15.02 3.94
C ILE A 81 -6.19 15.18 5.46
N LEU A 82 -6.16 16.42 5.91
CA LEU A 82 -6.25 16.77 7.33
C LEU A 82 -7.68 16.56 7.80
N LEU A 83 -7.84 15.71 8.80
CA LEU A 83 -9.12 15.45 9.44
C LEU A 83 -9.41 16.46 10.53
N ASP A 84 -8.40 16.76 11.34
CA ASP A 84 -8.49 17.66 12.48
C ASP A 84 -7.09 18.17 12.87
N ASP A 85 -7.04 19.30 13.56
CA ASP A 85 -5.83 19.81 14.20
C ASP A 85 -6.14 20.41 15.57
N PHE A 86 -5.29 20.08 16.54
CA PHE A 86 -5.44 20.60 17.90
C PHE A 86 -4.07 20.77 18.55
N THR A 87 -4.02 21.52 19.65
CA THR A 87 -2.80 21.64 20.44
C THR A 87 -2.97 21.00 21.80
N VAL A 88 -1.96 20.26 22.24
CA VAL A 88 -1.86 19.74 23.61
C VAL A 88 -0.68 20.36 24.33
N THR A 89 -0.83 20.60 25.63
CA THR A 89 0.27 21.08 26.47
C THR A 89 0.92 19.89 27.18
N GLY A 90 2.21 19.69 26.94
CA GLY A 90 2.98 18.63 27.58
C GLY A 90 3.33 18.94 29.03
N PRO A 91 3.91 17.97 29.78
CA PRO A 91 4.29 18.15 31.18
C PRO A 91 5.26 19.30 31.47
N SER A 92 6.04 19.71 30.46
CA SER A 92 6.96 20.86 30.53
C SER A 92 6.28 22.22 30.36
N GLY A 93 4.95 22.25 30.17
CA GLY A 93 4.19 23.45 29.83
C GLY A 93 4.33 23.88 28.36
N LYS A 94 5.14 23.18 27.57
CA LYS A 94 5.29 23.45 26.13
C LYS A 94 4.08 22.91 25.35
N ARG A 95 3.68 23.62 24.31
CA ARG A 95 2.58 23.26 23.42
C ARG A 95 3.07 22.40 22.24
N HIS A 96 2.26 21.42 21.85
CA HIS A 96 2.51 20.48 20.77
C HIS A 96 1.32 20.48 19.80
N LEU A 97 1.55 20.88 18.56
CA LEU A 97 0.55 20.77 17.50
C LEU A 97 0.38 19.29 17.10
N CYS A 98 -0.86 18.84 17.13
CA CYS A 98 -1.30 17.52 16.71
C CYS A 98 -2.10 17.66 15.41
N MET A 99 -1.73 16.89 14.38
CA MET A 99 -2.46 16.82 13.11
C MET A 99 -3.03 15.41 12.94
N VAL A 100 -4.35 15.32 12.77
CA VAL A 100 -5.08 14.06 12.55
C VAL A 100 -5.28 13.85 11.06
N ARG A 101 -5.02 12.63 10.57
CA ARG A 101 -5.13 12.27 9.14
C ARG A 101 -5.68 10.86 8.99
N HIS A 102 -6.26 10.56 7.84
CA HIS A 102 -6.63 9.19 7.50
C HIS A 102 -5.40 8.30 7.29
N LEU A 103 -5.57 7.00 7.53
CA LEU A 103 -4.52 5.97 7.46
C LEU A 103 -4.30 5.44 6.02
N TYR A 104 -4.27 6.29 4.99
CA TYR A 104 -4.37 5.83 3.59
C TYR A 104 -3.16 5.04 3.07
N THR A 105 -1.93 5.43 3.42
CA THR A 105 -0.71 4.74 2.92
C THR A 105 -0.55 3.35 3.53
N VAL A 106 -0.84 3.24 4.82
CA VAL A 106 -0.80 1.96 5.54
C VAL A 106 -1.87 1.01 5.02
N ARG A 107 -3.06 1.54 4.67
CA ARG A 107 -4.14 0.72 4.12
C ARG A 107 -3.75 0.06 2.79
N ASN A 108 -3.09 0.78 1.89
CA ASN A 108 -2.66 0.23 0.60
C ASN A 108 -1.55 -0.82 0.78
N VAL A 109 -0.56 -0.56 1.64
CA VAL A 109 0.49 -1.52 1.98
C VAL A 109 -0.08 -2.78 2.61
N ILE A 110 -0.98 -2.64 3.59
CA ILE A 110 -1.67 -3.77 4.22
C ILE A 110 -2.53 -4.53 3.21
N PHE A 111 -3.25 -3.81 2.34
CA PHE A 111 -4.10 -4.44 1.33
C PHE A 111 -3.28 -5.29 0.36
N MET A 112 -2.17 -4.75 -0.15
CA MET A 112 -1.23 -5.49 -1.01
C MET A 112 -0.63 -6.70 -0.29
N ALA A 113 -0.19 -6.54 0.96
CA ALA A 113 0.32 -7.61 1.81
C ALA A 113 -0.71 -8.75 2.00
N LEU A 114 -1.95 -8.40 2.35
CA LEU A 114 -3.04 -9.37 2.55
C LEU A 114 -3.41 -10.09 1.25
N HIS A 115 -3.40 -9.39 0.12
CA HIS A 115 -3.66 -10.01 -1.18
C HIS A 115 -2.55 -11.00 -1.56
N GLY A 116 -1.29 -10.65 -1.30
CA GLY A 116 -0.14 -11.56 -1.46
C GLY A 116 -0.27 -12.82 -0.60
N LEU A 117 -0.60 -12.66 0.68
CA LEU A 117 -0.85 -13.79 1.60
C LEU A 117 -2.02 -14.66 1.15
N ALA A 118 -3.14 -14.06 0.73
CA ALA A 118 -4.28 -14.80 0.22
C ALA A 118 -3.91 -15.64 -1.02
N TYR A 119 -3.09 -15.09 -1.91
CA TYR A 119 -2.57 -15.82 -3.07
C TYR A 119 -1.64 -16.97 -2.65
N LEU A 120 -0.71 -16.75 -1.71
CA LEU A 120 0.12 -17.83 -1.17
C LEU A 120 -0.72 -18.97 -0.56
N HIS A 121 -1.75 -18.62 0.20
CA HIS A 121 -2.68 -19.60 0.77
C HIS A 121 -3.45 -20.37 -0.32
N SER A 122 -3.81 -19.73 -1.43
CA SER A 122 -4.44 -20.41 -2.58
C SER A 122 -3.54 -21.48 -3.22
N LEU A 123 -2.22 -21.32 -3.07
CA LEU A 123 -1.20 -22.27 -3.51
C LEU A 123 -0.84 -23.31 -2.43
N ASN A 124 -1.53 -23.32 -1.28
CA ASN A 124 -1.22 -24.12 -0.09
C ASN A 124 0.20 -23.85 0.47
N ILE A 125 0.64 -22.59 0.38
CA ILE A 125 1.91 -22.10 0.94
C ILE A 125 1.61 -21.26 2.17
N ILE A 126 2.28 -21.55 3.28
CA ILE A 126 2.24 -20.74 4.51
C ILE A 126 3.60 -20.06 4.68
N HIS A 127 3.62 -18.72 4.78
CA HIS A 127 4.86 -17.92 4.91
C HIS A 127 5.56 -18.10 6.28
N THR A 128 4.81 -18.46 7.33
CA THR A 128 5.23 -18.74 8.72
C THR A 128 5.91 -17.63 9.50
N ASP A 129 6.60 -16.71 8.84
CA ASP A 129 7.28 -15.55 9.44
C ASP A 129 6.95 -14.32 8.61
N PHE A 130 5.69 -13.84 8.64
CA PHE A 130 5.30 -12.64 7.88
C PHE A 130 5.47 -11.40 8.76
N LYS A 131 6.46 -10.56 8.46
CA LYS A 131 6.74 -9.29 9.16
C LYS A 131 7.03 -8.16 8.17
N LEU A 132 7.06 -6.92 8.67
CA LEU A 132 7.29 -5.73 7.84
C LEU A 132 8.65 -5.76 7.12
N ASP A 133 9.65 -6.43 7.71
CA ASP A 133 10.97 -6.58 7.11
C ASP A 133 10.97 -7.46 5.84
N ASP A 134 9.96 -8.32 5.67
CA ASP A 134 9.82 -9.18 4.49
C ASP A 134 8.98 -8.54 3.38
N ILE A 135 8.48 -7.32 3.60
CA ILE A 135 7.79 -6.52 2.59
C ILE A 135 8.84 -5.66 1.89
N LEU A 136 9.28 -6.10 0.72
CA LEU A 136 10.18 -5.33 -0.12
C LEU A 136 9.39 -4.37 -0.98
N PHE A 137 9.94 -3.18 -1.20
CA PHE A 137 9.43 -2.24 -2.17
C PHE A 137 10.15 -2.50 -3.50
N ALA A 138 9.43 -3.04 -4.47
CA ALA A 138 9.91 -3.16 -5.84
C ALA A 138 9.98 -1.77 -6.48
N ASP A 139 11.17 -1.43 -6.93
CA ASP A 139 11.45 -0.16 -7.56
C ASP A 139 10.99 -0.20 -9.02
N THR A 140 9.95 0.58 -9.34
CA THR A 140 9.51 0.76 -10.73
C THR A 140 10.49 1.54 -11.59
N LEU A 141 11.60 2.02 -11.03
CA LEU A 141 12.72 2.56 -11.82
C LEU A 141 13.36 1.57 -12.76
N TYR A 142 13.28 0.27 -12.46
CA TYR A 142 13.77 -0.80 -13.33
C TYR A 142 12.58 -1.60 -13.85
N PRO A 143 11.79 -1.06 -14.80
CA PRO A 143 10.66 -1.79 -15.38
C PRO A 143 11.12 -3.00 -16.23
N ASP A 144 12.42 -3.08 -16.53
CA ASP A 144 13.08 -4.21 -17.19
C ASP A 144 14.11 -4.85 -16.24
N ASP A 145 13.91 -6.13 -15.91
CA ASP A 145 14.81 -6.94 -15.07
C ASP A 145 16.28 -6.85 -15.55
N ARG A 146 16.49 -6.64 -16.85
CA ARG A 146 17.83 -6.53 -17.45
C ARG A 146 18.57 -5.26 -17.07
N GLU A 147 17.86 -4.19 -16.72
CA GLU A 147 18.48 -2.94 -16.26
C GLU A 147 18.98 -3.07 -14.83
N LEU A 148 18.17 -3.67 -13.96
CA LEU A 148 18.60 -3.99 -12.61
C LEU A 148 19.77 -4.99 -12.63
N GLU A 149 19.70 -6.03 -13.46
CA GLU A 149 20.80 -7.00 -13.59
C GLU A 149 22.08 -6.34 -14.11
N ARG A 150 21.99 -5.45 -15.11
CA ARG A 150 23.12 -4.64 -15.58
C ARG A 150 23.70 -3.77 -14.47
N TYR A 151 22.85 -3.15 -13.66
CA TYR A 151 23.29 -2.33 -12.53
C TYR A 151 24.04 -3.18 -11.49
N LEU A 152 23.49 -4.34 -11.11
CA LEU A 152 24.12 -5.25 -10.13
C LEU A 152 25.45 -5.81 -10.65
N LEU A 153 25.55 -6.11 -11.95
CA LEU A 153 26.81 -6.54 -12.57
C LEU A 153 27.86 -5.42 -12.60
N ALA A 154 27.44 -4.18 -12.82
CA ALA A 154 28.32 -3.02 -12.83
C ALA A 154 28.75 -2.59 -11.42
N ASN A 155 27.98 -2.94 -10.39
CA ASN A 155 28.20 -2.57 -8.99
C ASN A 155 28.21 -3.82 -8.11
N PRO A 156 29.29 -4.63 -8.16
CA PRO A 156 29.38 -5.86 -7.38
C PRO A 156 29.38 -5.58 -5.87
N VAL A 157 28.99 -6.61 -5.10
CA VAL A 157 28.92 -6.52 -3.64
C VAL A 157 30.29 -6.21 -3.06
N GLU A 158 30.39 -5.09 -2.34
CA GLU A 158 31.55 -4.74 -1.52
C GLU A 158 31.50 -5.52 -0.21
N MET A 159 32.66 -5.93 0.27
CA MET A 159 32.80 -6.65 1.54
C MET A 159 33.54 -5.76 2.53
N GLU A 160 33.09 -5.75 3.78
CA GLU A 160 33.80 -5.15 4.92
C GLU A 160 35.02 -6.01 5.31
N GLU A 161 35.91 -5.48 6.16
CA GLU A 161 37.12 -6.19 6.60
C GLU A 161 36.83 -7.51 7.35
N ASP A 162 35.66 -7.61 7.98
CA ASP A 162 35.21 -8.81 8.69
C ASP A 162 34.60 -9.89 7.76
N GLY A 163 34.53 -9.61 6.46
CA GLY A 163 33.93 -10.49 5.46
C GLY A 163 32.40 -10.43 5.41
N SER A 164 31.76 -9.46 6.07
CA SER A 164 30.34 -9.18 5.88
C SER A 164 30.12 -8.31 4.63
N PRO A 165 28.99 -8.46 3.93
CA PRO A 165 28.66 -7.58 2.81
C PRO A 165 28.36 -6.17 3.33
N LYS A 166 28.97 -5.18 2.71
CA LYS A 166 28.74 -3.75 2.99
C LYS A 166 27.35 -3.35 2.51
N SER A 167 26.71 -2.44 3.26
CA SER A 167 25.42 -1.88 2.84
C SER A 167 25.59 -1.06 1.55
N GLN A 168 25.00 -1.55 0.46
CA GLN A 168 24.99 -0.89 -0.85
C GLN A 168 23.54 -0.76 -1.32
N PRO A 169 22.78 0.23 -0.81
CA PRO A 169 21.40 0.45 -1.24
C PRO A 169 21.38 0.73 -2.74
N ILE A 170 20.44 0.08 -3.45
CA ILE A 170 20.21 0.38 -4.87
C ILE A 170 19.76 1.84 -4.97
N PRO A 171 20.40 2.67 -5.81
CA PRO A 171 19.99 4.04 -6.01
C PRO A 171 18.53 4.07 -6.46
N HIS A 172 17.70 4.72 -5.65
CA HIS A 172 16.32 4.99 -5.98
C HIS A 172 16.12 6.50 -6.06
N LYS A 173 15.21 6.94 -6.95
CA LYS A 173 14.85 8.37 -7.08
C LYS A 173 13.97 8.85 -5.94
N TRP A 174 13.46 7.92 -5.13
CA TRP A 174 12.53 8.23 -4.06
C TRP A 174 13.24 8.95 -2.92
N THR A 175 12.84 10.17 -2.63
CA THR A 175 13.29 10.93 -1.46
C THR A 175 12.10 11.17 -0.52
N TYR A 176 12.33 11.83 0.62
CA TYR A 176 11.24 12.28 1.49
C TYR A 176 10.30 13.30 0.81
N ASP A 177 10.70 13.87 -0.34
CA ASP A 177 9.90 14.79 -1.16
C ASP A 177 9.10 14.07 -2.26
N THR A 178 9.17 12.74 -2.36
CA THR A 178 8.41 11.95 -3.34
C THR A 178 6.93 12.23 -3.22
N SER A 179 6.29 12.62 -4.33
CA SER A 179 4.86 12.92 -4.34
C SER A 179 4.02 11.66 -4.13
N ALA A 180 2.76 11.84 -3.70
CA ALA A 180 1.85 10.70 -3.52
C ALA A 180 1.62 9.91 -4.82
N PHE A 181 1.51 10.59 -5.97
CA PHE A 181 1.36 9.98 -7.29
C PHE A 181 2.57 9.11 -7.67
N GLU A 182 3.77 9.60 -7.37
CA GLU A 182 5.00 8.87 -7.55
C GLU A 182 5.08 7.64 -6.61
N ALA A 183 4.58 7.76 -5.38
CA ALA A 183 4.55 6.66 -4.42
C ALA A 183 3.58 5.53 -4.82
N GLU A 184 2.55 5.81 -5.63
CA GLU A 184 1.66 4.76 -6.18
C GLU A 184 2.37 3.84 -7.18
N LEU A 185 3.47 4.32 -7.77
CA LEU A 185 4.31 3.50 -8.61
C LEU A 185 5.20 2.57 -7.78
N ILE A 186 5.19 2.63 -6.45
CA ILE A 186 5.97 1.72 -5.63
C ILE A 186 5.24 0.38 -5.55
N SER A 187 5.80 -0.65 -6.16
CA SER A 187 5.26 -2.01 -6.07
C SER A 187 5.78 -2.69 -4.81
N LEU A 188 5.03 -3.63 -4.25
CA LEU A 188 5.49 -4.42 -3.10
C LEU A 188 5.74 -5.88 -3.49
N LEU A 189 6.87 -6.43 -3.08
CA LEU A 189 7.24 -7.83 -3.25
C LEU A 189 7.48 -8.45 -1.86
N CYS A 190 6.77 -9.52 -1.52
CA CYS A 190 7.08 -10.29 -0.31
C CYS A 190 8.03 -11.44 -0.64
N LEU A 191 9.19 -11.49 0.03
CA LEU A 191 10.11 -12.62 -0.06
C LEU A 191 10.10 -13.40 1.26
N GLY A 192 9.56 -14.62 1.23
CA GLY A 192 9.61 -15.52 2.37
C GLY A 192 10.86 -16.37 2.36
N HIS A 193 11.70 -16.24 3.39
CA HIS A 193 12.90 -17.08 3.60
C HIS A 193 12.55 -18.53 4.02
N GLN A 194 11.31 -18.79 4.45
CA GLN A 194 10.83 -20.12 4.85
C GLN A 194 9.44 -20.39 4.25
N ILE A 195 9.42 -21.06 3.10
CA ILE A 195 8.19 -21.46 2.41
C ILE A 195 7.93 -22.94 2.69
N TYR A 196 6.83 -23.25 3.38
CA TYR A 196 6.37 -24.64 3.53
C TYR A 196 5.29 -24.95 2.48
N SER A 197 5.57 -25.91 1.59
CA SER A 197 4.59 -26.45 0.64
C SER A 197 3.94 -27.69 1.23
N GLY A 198 2.68 -27.59 1.62
CA GLY A 198 1.90 -28.67 2.24
C GLY A 198 1.49 -29.82 1.31
N ARG A 199 2.32 -30.23 0.34
CA ARG A 199 2.04 -31.43 -0.45
C ARG A 199 2.28 -32.68 0.40
N SER A 200 1.25 -33.08 1.14
CA SER A 200 1.13 -34.45 1.60
C SER A 200 1.00 -35.34 0.37
N SER A 201 2.02 -36.12 0.05
CA SER A 201 1.89 -37.23 -0.88
C SER A 201 0.84 -38.19 -0.32
N THR A 202 -0.38 -38.11 -0.84
CA THR A 202 -1.41 -39.11 -0.59
C THR A 202 -0.95 -40.40 -1.24
N SER A 203 -0.16 -41.20 -0.53
CA SER A 203 0.02 -42.60 -0.86
C SER A 203 -1.32 -43.29 -0.65
N SER A 204 -1.97 -43.66 -1.75
CA SER A 204 -3.13 -44.54 -1.74
C SER A 204 -2.77 -45.84 -1.00
N PRO A 205 -3.56 -46.28 -0.01
CA PRO A 205 -3.30 -47.53 0.68
C PRO A 205 -3.46 -48.68 -0.32
N SER A 206 -2.39 -49.47 -0.49
CA SER A 206 -2.46 -50.75 -1.17
C SER A 206 -3.42 -51.66 -0.42
N VAL A 207 -4.54 -51.98 -1.05
CA VAL A 207 -5.47 -53.03 -0.61
C VAL A 207 -4.67 -54.34 -0.57
N VAL A 208 -4.46 -54.88 0.62
CA VAL A 208 -3.91 -56.22 0.81
C VAL A 208 -5.11 -57.16 0.76
N ASP A 209 -5.27 -57.88 -0.35
CA ASP A 209 -6.21 -58.99 -0.45
C ASP A 209 -5.72 -60.14 0.44
N THR A 210 -6.57 -60.55 1.38
CA THR A 210 -6.47 -61.82 2.15
C THR A 210 -7.28 -62.92 1.51
#